data_AF-U5C748-F1
#
_entry.id   AF-U5C748-F1
#
_cell.length_a   1.000
_cell.length_b   1.000
_cell.length_c   1.000
_cell.angle_alpha   90.00
_cell.angle_beta   90.00
_cell.angle_gamma   90.00
#
_symmetry.space_group_name_H-M   'P 1'
#
loop_
_entity.id
_entity.type
_entity.pdbx_description
1 polymer ?
#
loop_
_entity_poly.entity_id
_entity_poly.type
_entity_poly.pdbx_seq_one_letter_code
_entity_poly.pdbx_strand_id
1 'polypeptide(L)'
;MKKFNSILQLLVALFFAISLVFFLSFDTLKGLFGLEDLTPGTVVTLLLIGLVLFLITWGTTSLVNKNYESQISKIELEKKELKAKLYDLEQAHKPLVPERKPFQPEEEKESSVIRPRQNFKE
;
A
#
# COMPACT_ATOMS: atom_id res chain seq x y z
N MET A 1 11.44 11.42 -11.42
CA MET A 1 10.44 11.93 -10.46
C MET A 1 10.87 11.81 -8.99
N LYS A 2 11.44 10.68 -8.51
CA LYS A 2 11.95 10.57 -7.12
C LYS A 2 12.87 11.71 -6.68
N LYS A 3 13.89 12.05 -7.49
CA LYS A 3 14.83 13.13 -7.18
C LYS A 3 14.16 14.50 -7.11
N PHE A 4 13.24 14.79 -8.03
CA PHE A 4 12.50 16.05 -8.05
C PHE A 4 11.61 16.22 -6.82
N ASN A 5 10.85 15.17 -6.46
CA ASN A 5 10.02 15.21 -5.27
C ASN A 5 10.85 15.33 -3.98
N SER A 6 12.00 14.65 -3.94
CA SER A 6 12.95 14.78 -2.82
C SER A 6 13.54 16.19 -2.70
N ILE A 7 13.85 16.85 -3.83
CA ILE A 7 14.32 18.24 -3.85
C ILE A 7 13.21 19.18 -3.37
N LEU A 8 11.97 18.95 -3.80
CA LEU A 8 10.82 19.78 -3.42
C LEU A 8 10.52 19.66 -1.91
N GLN A 9 10.56 18.43 -1.37
CA GLN A 9 10.45 18.18 0.06
C GLN A 9 11.60 18.80 0.85
N LEU A 10 12.84 18.74 0.34
CA LEU A 10 13.99 19.40 0.94
C LEU A 10 13.82 20.92 0.97
N LEU A 11 13.31 21.52 -0.11
CA LEU A 11 13.06 22.95 -0.21
C LEU A 11 11.99 23.39 0.80
N VAL A 12 10.90 22.63 0.94
CA VAL A 12 9.89 22.87 1.98
C VAL A 12 10.49 22.77 3.38
N ALA A 13 11.25 21.71 3.65
CA ALA A 13 11.90 21.53 4.94
C ALA A 13 12.87 22.69 5.26
N LEU A 14 13.64 23.13 4.27
CA LEU A 14 14.55 24.26 4.38
C LEU A 14 13.80 25.56 4.66
N PHE A 15 12.69 25.82 3.96
CA PHE A 15 11.85 26.99 4.19
C PHE A 15 11.34 27.05 5.64
N PHE A 16 10.84 25.92 6.15
CA PHE A 16 10.37 25.85 7.54
C PHE A 16 11.52 25.94 8.55
N ALA A 17 12.68 25.35 8.26
CA ALA A 17 13.86 25.46 9.13
C ALA A 17 14.35 26.90 9.23
N ILE A 18 14.46 27.61 8.09
CA ILE A 18 14.85 29.03 8.06
C ILE A 18 13.79 29.88 8.78
N SER A 19 12.51 29.64 8.52
CA SER A 19 11.42 30.35 9.24
C SER A 19 11.51 30.12 10.75
N LEU A 20 11.79 28.90 11.19
CA LEU A 20 11.93 28.58 12.61
C LEU A 20 13.09 29.37 13.25
N VAL A 21 14.26 29.37 12.59
CA VAL A 21 15.43 30.13 13.03
C VAL A 21 15.14 31.63 13.06
N PHE A 22 14.44 32.14 12.04
CA PHE A 22 14.01 33.53 11.96
C PHE A 22 13.12 33.92 13.14
N PHE A 23 12.12 33.09 13.49
CA PHE A 23 11.26 33.37 14.65
C PHE A 23 12.01 33.25 15.98
N LEU A 24 12.89 32.26 16.13
CA LEU A 24 13.72 32.09 17.35
C LEU A 24 14.70 33.25 17.55
N SER A 25 15.22 33.78 16.46
CA SER A 25 16.25 34.84 16.47
C SER A 25 15.65 36.20 16.11
N PHE A 26 14.33 36.36 16.22
CA PHE A 26 13.69 37.58 15.78
C PHE A 26 14.21 38.81 16.55
N ASP A 27 14.38 38.69 17.87
CA ASP A 27 14.88 39.79 18.69
C ASP A 27 16.30 40.24 18.35
N THR A 28 17.13 39.37 17.76
CA THR A 28 18.47 39.72 17.30
C THR A 28 18.49 40.16 15.83
N LEU A 29 17.60 39.63 15.00
CA LEU A 29 17.51 39.93 13.57
C LEU A 29 16.64 41.15 13.25
N LYS A 30 15.73 41.56 14.14
CA LYS A 30 14.81 42.69 13.93
C LYS A 30 15.54 44.00 13.53
N GLY A 31 16.70 44.25 14.14
CA GLY A 31 17.57 45.39 13.81
C GLY A 31 18.29 45.27 12.47
N LEU A 32 18.49 44.05 11.95
CA LEU A 32 19.12 43.81 10.64
C LEU A 32 18.12 43.99 9.48
N PHE A 33 16.85 43.68 9.72
CA PHE A 33 15.78 43.75 8.73
C PHE A 33 14.93 45.03 8.81
N GLY A 34 15.23 45.94 9.73
CA GLY A 34 14.47 47.18 9.93
C GLY A 34 13.01 46.94 10.33
N LEU A 35 12.73 45.78 10.93
CA LEU A 35 11.41 45.42 11.43
C LEU A 35 11.35 45.81 12.91
N GLU A 36 10.45 46.70 13.28
CA GLU A 36 10.33 47.18 14.67
C GLU A 36 9.69 46.14 15.58
N ASP A 37 8.64 45.45 15.10
CA ASP A 37 7.90 44.45 15.87
C ASP A 37 7.44 43.25 15.03
N LEU A 38 7.34 42.08 15.68
CA LEU A 38 6.77 40.89 15.08
C LEU A 38 5.24 41.05 15.06
N THR A 39 4.72 41.68 14.01
CA THR A 39 3.27 41.82 13.88
C THR A 39 2.61 40.46 13.58
N PRO A 40 1.38 40.21 14.09
CA PRO A 40 0.63 39.00 13.75
C PRO A 40 0.45 38.81 12.24
N GLY A 41 0.35 39.91 11.48
CA GLY A 41 0.27 39.88 10.02
C GLY A 41 1.45 39.18 9.37
N THR A 42 2.68 39.48 9.81
CA THR A 42 3.90 38.86 9.28
C THR A 42 3.96 37.36 9.56
N VAL A 43 3.49 36.92 10.73
CA VAL A 43 3.44 35.51 11.10
C VAL A 43 2.45 34.75 10.22
N VAL A 44 1.25 35.32 10.05
CA VAL A 44 0.19 34.72 9.23
C VAL A 44 0.61 34.63 7.78
N THR A 45 1.23 35.68 7.21
CA THR A 45 1.69 35.67 5.81
C THR A 45 2.78 34.64 5.56
N LEU A 46 3.80 34.55 6.44
CA LEU A 46 4.84 33.51 6.36
C LEU A 46 4.24 32.10 6.44
N LEU A 47 3.29 31.89 7.35
CA LEU A 47 2.61 30.61 7.50
C LEU A 47 1.79 30.25 6.26
N LEU A 48 1.10 31.23 5.65
CA LEU A 48 0.30 31.03 4.44
C LEU A 48 1.20 30.68 3.23
N ILE A 49 2.34 31.35 3.10
CA ILE A 49 3.35 31.02 2.08
C ILE A 49 3.87 29.59 2.29
N GLY A 50 4.21 29.23 3.53
CA GLY A 50 4.62 27.87 3.89
C GLY A 50 3.56 26.81 3.61
N LEU A 51 2.29 27.12 3.90
CA LEU A 51 1.15 26.26 3.62
C LEU A 51 0.99 26.01 2.12
N VAL A 52 1.10 27.05 1.29
CA VAL A 52 0.99 26.91 -0.17
C VAL A 52 2.13 26.05 -0.73
N LEU A 53 3.37 26.29 -0.29
CA LEU A 53 4.54 25.48 -0.65
C LEU A 53 4.37 24.01 -0.24
N PHE A 54 3.85 23.79 0.96
CA PHE A 54 3.54 22.45 1.48
C PHE A 54 2.46 21.76 0.64
N LEU A 55 1.35 22.44 0.32
CA LEU A 55 0.25 21.89 -0.46
C LEU A 55 0.69 21.48 -1.86
N ILE A 56 1.51 22.29 -2.53
CA ILE A 56 2.06 21.96 -3.85
C ILE A 56 2.87 20.68 -3.76
N THR A 57 3.77 20.61 -2.78
CA THR A 57 4.66 19.46 -2.59
C THR A 57 3.91 18.19 -2.23
N TRP A 58 2.89 18.33 -1.37
CA TRP A 58 2.00 17.24 -0.98
C TRP A 58 1.18 16.74 -2.18
N GLY A 59 0.63 17.64 -2.98
CA GLY A 59 -0.11 17.32 -4.19
C GLY A 59 0.75 16.54 -5.20
N THR A 60 1.96 17.01 -5.49
CA THR A 60 2.89 16.28 -6.37
C THR A 60 3.30 14.93 -5.79
N THR A 61 3.53 14.83 -4.48
CA THR A 61 3.87 13.56 -3.83
C THR A 61 2.73 12.56 -3.94
N SER A 62 1.50 13.00 -3.68
CA SER A 62 0.30 12.16 -3.75
C SER A 62 0.08 11.63 -5.17
N LEU A 63 0.22 12.48 -6.19
CA LEU A 63 0.08 12.07 -7.59
C LEU A 63 1.13 11.01 -7.99
N VAL A 64 2.39 11.22 -7.59
CA VAL A 64 3.48 10.28 -7.88
C VAL A 64 3.25 8.94 -7.19
N ASN A 65 2.77 8.94 -5.94
CA ASN A 65 2.48 7.71 -5.20
C ASN A 65 1.34 6.91 -5.86
N LYS A 66 0.26 7.59 -6.29
CA LYS A 66 -0.84 6.94 -7.04
C LYS A 66 -0.34 6.27 -8.33
N ASN A 67 0.60 6.90 -9.04
CA ASN A 67 1.19 6.32 -10.24
C ASN A 67 2.04 5.07 -9.92
N TYR A 68 2.81 5.10 -8.82
CA TYR A 68 3.55 3.91 -8.38
C TYR A 68 2.63 2.76 -7.98
N GLU A 69 1.55 3.06 -7.26
CA GLU A 69 0.54 2.06 -6.87
C GLU A 69 -0.13 1.41 -8.08
N SER A 70 -0.47 2.20 -9.11
CA SER A 70 -1.01 1.67 -10.37
C SER A 70 0.00 0.81 -11.14
N GLN A 71 1.29 1.16 -11.11
CA GLN A 71 2.33 0.33 -11.73
C GLN A 71 2.52 -0.98 -10.99
N ILE A 72 2.50 -0.94 -9.65
CA ILE A 72 2.60 -2.14 -8.81
C ILE A 72 1.42 -3.07 -9.07
N SER A 73 0.20 -2.55 -9.12
CA SER A 73 -1.00 -3.38 -9.35
C SER A 73 -1.00 -4.04 -10.73
N LYS A 74 -0.52 -3.34 -11.76
CA LYS A 74 -0.32 -3.93 -13.11
C LYS A 74 0.69 -5.08 -13.07
N ILE A 75 1.85 -4.86 -12.47
CA ILE A 75 2.90 -5.88 -12.35
C ILE A 75 2.40 -7.09 -11.55
N GLU A 76 1.63 -6.87 -10.49
CA GLU A 76 1.02 -7.97 -9.71
C GLU A 76 0.02 -8.79 -10.52
N LEU A 77 -0.77 -8.15 -11.38
CA LEU A 77 -1.71 -8.81 -12.28
C LEU A 77 -0.95 -9.64 -13.33
N GLU A 78 0.03 -9.04 -14.01
CA GLU A 78 0.89 -9.73 -14.99
C GLU A 78 1.60 -10.95 -14.35
N LYS A 79 2.09 -10.80 -13.12
CA LYS A 79 2.72 -11.90 -12.38
C LYS A 79 1.72 -13.02 -12.07
N LYS A 80 0.48 -12.71 -11.73
CA LYS A 80 -0.58 -13.73 -11.51
C LYS A 80 -0.90 -14.45 -12.81
N GLU A 81 -1.02 -13.73 -13.92
CA GLU A 81 -1.27 -14.31 -15.24
C GLU A 81 -0.13 -15.24 -15.68
N LEU A 82 1.12 -14.81 -15.51
CA LEU A 82 2.30 -15.63 -15.83
C LEU A 82 2.37 -16.89 -14.97
N LYS A 83 2.03 -16.80 -13.68
CA LYS A 83 1.96 -17.98 -12.79
C LYS A 83 0.88 -18.96 -13.24
N ALA A 84 -0.28 -18.47 -13.66
CA ALA A 84 -1.34 -19.32 -14.18
C ALA A 84 -0.91 -20.03 -15.48
N LYS A 85 -0.34 -19.29 -16.44
CA LYS A 85 0.20 -19.88 -17.68
C LYS A 85 1.29 -20.92 -17.41
N LEU A 86 2.19 -20.65 -16.45
CA LEU A 86 3.23 -21.60 -16.07
C LEU A 86 2.62 -22.88 -15.47
N TYR A 87 1.63 -22.74 -14.59
CA TYR A 87 0.91 -23.88 -14.01
C TYR A 87 0.21 -24.72 -15.07
N ASP A 88 -0.49 -24.08 -16.01
CA ASP A 88 -1.17 -24.76 -17.11
C ASP A 88 -0.18 -25.51 -18.01
N LEU A 89 0.98 -24.91 -18.30
CA LEU A 89 2.07 -25.57 -19.04
C LEU A 89 2.66 -26.75 -18.27
N GLU A 90 2.91 -26.61 -16.98
CA GLU A 90 3.41 -27.70 -16.14
C GLU A 90 2.39 -28.84 -16.02
N GLN A 91 1.09 -28.54 -15.96
CA GLN A 91 0.04 -29.57 -15.99
C GLN A 91 -0.09 -30.24 -17.35
N ALA A 92 0.03 -29.49 -18.45
CA ALA A 92 0.02 -30.04 -19.80
C ALA A 92 1.24 -30.94 -20.08
N HIS A 93 2.39 -30.64 -19.46
CA HIS A 93 3.62 -31.42 -19.59
C HIS A 93 3.79 -32.54 -18.56
N LYS A 94 2.92 -32.65 -17.56
CA LYS A 94 2.88 -33.85 -16.70
C LYS A 94 2.41 -35.02 -17.57
N PRO A 95 3.24 -36.05 -17.83
CA PRO A 95 2.72 -37.28 -18.40
C PRO A 95 1.63 -37.78 -17.46
N LEU A 96 0.49 -38.19 -18.02
CA LEU A 96 -0.60 -38.85 -17.33
C LEU A 96 -0.04 -40.05 -16.57
N VAL A 97 0.43 -39.85 -15.34
CA VAL A 97 0.42 -40.92 -14.36
C VAL A 97 -1.06 -41.21 -14.18
N PRO A 98 -1.55 -42.39 -14.59
CA PRO A 98 -2.97 -42.68 -14.54
C PRO A 98 -3.44 -42.42 -13.11
N GLU A 99 -4.46 -41.57 -12.98
CA GLU A 99 -5.17 -41.39 -11.73
C GLU A 99 -5.47 -42.78 -11.18
N ARG A 100 -4.91 -43.10 -10.01
CA ARG A 100 -5.47 -44.18 -9.21
C ARG A 100 -6.91 -43.75 -8.93
N LYS A 101 -7.84 -44.43 -9.60
CA LYS A 101 -9.29 -44.29 -9.43
C LYS A 101 -9.61 -44.01 -7.95
N PRO A 102 -10.45 -43.00 -7.64
CA PRO A 102 -11.04 -42.95 -6.31
C PRO A 102 -11.78 -44.27 -6.10
N PHE A 103 -11.42 -44.98 -5.03
CA PHE A 103 -12.13 -46.15 -4.57
C PHE A 103 -13.59 -45.73 -4.31
N GLN A 104 -14.49 -46.12 -5.21
CA GLN A 104 -15.92 -46.01 -4.99
C GLN A 104 -16.27 -47.08 -3.95
N PRO A 105 -16.78 -46.72 -2.75
CA PRO A 105 -17.47 -47.70 -1.93
C PRO A 105 -18.73 -48.11 -2.70
N GLU A 106 -18.85 -49.41 -2.96
CA GLU A 106 -20.00 -50.00 -3.64
C GLU A 106 -21.30 -49.59 -2.92
N GLU A 107 -22.18 -48.89 -3.62
CA GLU A 107 -23.58 -48.75 -3.21
C GLU A 107 -24.26 -50.12 -3.35
N GLU A 108 -24.17 -50.94 -2.30
CA GLU A 108 -25.04 -52.09 -2.13
C GLU A 108 -26.49 -51.61 -1.98
N LYS A 109 -27.21 -51.58 -3.11
CA LYS A 109 -28.65 -51.81 -3.11
C LYS A 109 -28.90 -53.18 -2.49
N GLU A 110 -29.33 -53.23 -1.24
CA GLU A 110 -30.19 -54.32 -0.76
C GLU A 110 -31.02 -53.87 0.45
N SER A 111 -32.12 -53.19 0.13
CA SER A 111 -33.29 -53.20 0.98
C SER A 111 -33.74 -54.65 1.22
N SER A 112 -34.02 -54.96 2.48
CA SER A 112 -34.91 -56.03 2.98
C SER A 112 -34.32 -57.41 3.30
N VAL A 113 -33.50 -57.52 4.35
CA VAL A 113 -33.60 -58.67 5.27
C VAL A 113 -33.29 -58.21 6.72
N ILE A 114 -34.33 -57.87 7.47
CA ILE A 114 -34.23 -57.69 8.93
C ILE A 114 -33.88 -59.06 9.53
N ARG A 115 -32.71 -59.20 10.17
CA ARG A 115 -32.41 -60.39 10.99
C ARG A 115 -32.88 -60.16 12.44
N PRO A 116 -33.43 -61.17 13.13
CA PRO A 116 -34.08 -60.96 14.42
C PRO A 116 -33.05 -60.68 15.51
N ARG A 117 -33.37 -59.74 16.43
CA ARG A 117 -32.54 -59.49 17.62
C ARG A 117 -32.58 -60.71 18.54
N GLN A 118 -31.43 -61.32 18.80
CA GLN A 118 -31.27 -62.25 19.92
C GLN A 118 -31.00 -61.44 21.18
N ASN A 119 -31.95 -61.49 22.12
CA ASN A 119 -31.83 -60.88 23.43
C ASN A 119 -31.22 -61.94 24.36
N PHE A 120 -29.98 -61.77 24.80
CA PHE A 120 -29.43 -62.58 25.89
C PHE A 120 -29.44 -61.76 27.18
N LYS A 121 -30.16 -62.28 28.17
CA LYS A 121 -30.15 -61.83 29.56
C LYS A 121 -29.10 -62.64 30.34
N GLU A 122 -28.57 -61.96 31.37
CA GLU A 122 -27.59 -62.34 32.41
C GLU A 122 -26.12 -62.37 31.99
#